data_AF-A0AAW9J6G5-F1
#
_entry.id   AF-A0AAW9J6G5-F1
#
_cell.length_a   1.000
_cell.length_b   1.000
_cell.length_c   1.000
_cell.angle_alpha   90.00
_cell.angle_beta   90.00
_cell.angle_gamma   90.00
#
_symmetry.space_group_name_H-M   'P 1'
#
loop_
_entity.id
_entity.type
_entity.pdbx_description
1 polymer ?
#
loop_
_entity_poly.entity_id
_entity_poly.type
_entity_poly.pdbx_seq_one_letter_code
_entity_poly.pdbx_strand_id
1 'polypeptide(L)'
;ITEFPLFEYDEEEGRYHAAHHPFTSPMDEDLDMLETNPGEVRSKAYDLVLNGEELGGGSIRIHDSKLQQRMFKALGFTEESAQERFGFLIDAFKFGPPPHGGLAFGLDRMVMFLAGTENIKDVIAFPKNQNAYCYLSEAPNI
;
A
#
# COMPACT_ATOMS: atom_id res chain seq x y z
N ILE A 1 -13.88 4.38 1.41
CA ILE A 1 -13.18 5.68 1.55
C ILE A 1 -12.29 5.85 0.32
N THR A 2 -12.23 7.02 -0.27
CA THR A 2 -11.53 7.31 -1.53
C THR A 2 -10.85 8.68 -1.46
N GLU A 3 -10.01 8.98 -2.46
CA GLU A 3 -9.31 10.28 -2.60
C GLU A 3 -8.33 10.59 -1.45
N PHE A 4 -7.62 9.56 -0.98
CA PHE A 4 -6.57 9.72 0.00
C PHE A 4 -5.42 10.59 -0.54
N PRO A 5 -4.71 11.33 0.32
CA PRO A 5 -3.43 11.94 -0.05
C PRO A 5 -2.48 10.89 -0.64
N LEU A 6 -1.74 11.26 -1.69
CA LEU A 6 -0.72 10.40 -2.29
C LEU A 6 0.54 10.36 -1.42
N PHE A 7 0.84 11.48 -0.78
CA PHE A 7 2.00 11.66 0.07
C PHE A 7 1.60 12.05 1.49
N GLU A 8 2.40 11.63 2.45
CA GLU A 8 2.37 12.10 3.83
C GLU A 8 3.68 12.85 4.11
N TYR A 9 3.57 14.03 4.75
CA TYR A 9 4.74 14.80 5.12
C TYR A 9 5.26 14.34 6.49
N ASP A 10 6.54 13.98 6.55
CA ASP A 10 7.23 13.65 7.78
C ASP A 10 7.95 14.91 8.30
N GLU A 11 7.47 15.45 9.43
CA GLU A 11 8.05 16.65 10.05
C GLU A 11 9.44 16.39 10.66
N GLU A 12 9.75 15.15 11.06
CA GLU A 12 11.03 14.79 11.67
C GLU A 12 12.13 14.63 10.61
N GLU A 13 11.81 13.96 9.49
CA GLU A 13 12.72 13.77 8.36
C GLU A 13 12.70 14.96 7.38
N GLY A 14 11.71 15.85 7.50
CA GLY A 14 11.57 17.05 6.67
C GLY A 14 11.26 16.76 5.20
N ARG A 15 10.61 15.62 4.90
CA ARG A 15 10.37 15.16 3.52
C ARG A 15 9.01 14.46 3.37
N TYR A 16 8.59 14.30 2.12
CA TYR A 16 7.39 13.53 1.80
C TYR A 16 7.70 12.03 1.70
N HIS A 17 6.79 11.23 2.23
CA HIS A 17 6.74 9.78 2.13
C HIS A 17 5.48 9.37 1.36
N ALA A 18 5.47 8.18 0.80
CA ALA A 18 4.26 7.67 0.16
C ALA A 18 3.26 7.28 1.25
N ALA A 19 2.05 7.83 1.19
CA ALA A 19 0.96 7.48 2.12
C ALA A 19 0.52 6.02 1.95
N HIS A 20 0.68 5.51 0.72
CA HIS A 20 0.43 4.13 0.35
C HIS A 20 1.69 3.55 -0.32
N HIS A 21 1.54 2.45 -1.05
CA HIS A 21 2.65 1.88 -1.80
C HIS A 21 3.16 2.85 -2.90
N PRO A 22 4.48 2.98 -3.16
CA PRO A 22 5.06 3.89 -4.17
C PRO A 22 4.63 3.71 -5.64
N PHE A 23 3.81 2.69 -5.93
CA PHE A 23 3.26 2.43 -7.27
C PHE A 23 1.78 2.81 -7.36
N THR A 24 1.23 3.40 -6.30
CA THR A 24 -0.13 3.96 -6.28
C THR A 24 -0.19 5.11 -7.26
N SER A 25 -1.17 5.09 -8.17
CA SER A 25 -1.31 6.14 -9.17
C SER A 25 -1.89 7.41 -8.55
N PRO A 26 -1.37 8.60 -8.91
CA PRO A 26 -2.05 9.86 -8.63
C PRO A 26 -3.39 9.94 -9.38
N MET A 27 -4.27 10.82 -8.93
CA MET A 27 -5.38 11.33 -9.74
C MET A 27 -4.84 12.04 -10.98
N ASP A 28 -5.52 11.90 -12.12
CA ASP A 28 -5.01 12.42 -13.40
C ASP A 28 -4.99 13.96 -13.40
N GLU A 29 -5.93 14.56 -12.67
CA GLU A 29 -6.09 16.00 -12.49
C GLU A 29 -4.94 16.62 -11.68
N ASP A 30 -4.25 15.82 -10.87
CA ASP A 30 -3.27 16.31 -9.89
C ASP A 30 -1.81 16.10 -10.37
N LEU A 31 -1.61 15.59 -11.60
CA LEU A 31 -0.30 15.23 -12.16
C LEU A 31 0.70 16.38 -12.25
N ASP A 32 0.22 17.61 -12.45
CA ASP A 32 1.08 18.80 -12.56
C ASP A 32 1.61 19.25 -11.18
N MET A 33 0.91 18.86 -10.11
CA MET A 33 1.26 19.18 -8.73
C MET A 33 2.27 18.20 -8.12
N LEU A 34 2.50 17.05 -8.77
CA LEU A 34 3.33 15.94 -8.25
C LEU A 34 4.72 16.37 -7.73
N GLU A 35 5.35 17.34 -8.38
CA GLU A 35 6.69 17.85 -8.01
C GLU A 35 6.66 19.25 -7.39
N THR A 36 5.58 20.01 -7.56
CA THR A 36 5.49 21.43 -7.18
C THR A 36 4.69 21.64 -5.90
N ASN A 37 3.63 20.85 -5.71
CA ASN A 37 2.79 20.88 -4.53
C ASN A 37 2.31 19.46 -4.16
N PRO A 38 3.24 18.57 -3.74
CA PRO A 38 2.93 17.17 -3.48
C PRO A 38 1.85 16.97 -2.40
N GLY A 39 1.71 17.89 -1.44
CA GLY A 39 0.71 17.78 -0.37
C GLY A 39 -0.76 17.80 -0.83
N GLU A 40 -1.05 18.37 -2.00
CA GLU A 40 -2.41 18.43 -2.56
C GLU A 40 -2.71 17.29 -3.53
N VAL A 41 -1.73 16.42 -3.80
CA VAL A 41 -1.89 15.34 -4.77
C VAL A 41 -2.70 14.21 -4.15
N ARG A 42 -3.85 13.91 -4.75
CA ARG A 42 -4.67 12.77 -4.34
C ARG A 42 -4.25 11.51 -5.07
N SER A 43 -4.52 10.39 -4.43
CA SER A 43 -4.26 9.05 -4.96
C SER A 43 -5.53 8.39 -5.48
N LYS A 44 -5.36 7.53 -6.49
CA LYS A 44 -6.36 6.56 -6.94
C LYS A 44 -6.38 5.33 -6.01
N ALA A 45 -6.32 5.56 -4.71
CA ALA A 45 -6.43 4.55 -3.66
C ALA A 45 -7.83 4.55 -3.06
N TYR A 46 -8.23 3.39 -2.52
CA TYR A 46 -9.55 3.18 -1.97
C TYR A 46 -9.53 2.10 -0.89
N ASP A 47 -10.29 2.37 0.17
CA ASP A 47 -10.50 1.44 1.29
C ASP A 47 -11.97 1.05 1.39
N LEU A 48 -12.20 -0.23 1.63
CA LEU A 48 -13.49 -0.77 2.06
C LEU A 48 -13.51 -0.83 3.58
N VAL A 49 -14.49 -0.16 4.19
CA VAL A 49 -14.66 -0.12 5.65
C VAL A 49 -15.98 -0.76 6.02
N LEU A 50 -15.97 -1.58 7.06
CA LEU A 50 -17.15 -2.21 7.64
C LEU A 50 -17.16 -1.96 9.15
N ASN A 51 -18.26 -1.39 9.66
CA ASN A 51 -18.45 -1.10 11.09
C ASN A 51 -17.32 -0.26 11.74
N GLY A 52 -16.66 0.59 10.97
CA GLY A 52 -15.56 1.43 11.46
C GLY A 52 -14.17 0.79 11.39
N GLU A 53 -14.06 -0.45 10.90
CA GLU A 53 -12.77 -1.11 10.64
C GLU A 53 -12.51 -1.29 9.14
N GLU A 54 -11.24 -1.15 8.75
CA GLU A 54 -10.80 -1.43 7.38
C GLU A 54 -10.91 -2.93 7.08
N LEU A 55 -11.68 -3.29 6.06
CA LEU A 55 -11.87 -4.66 5.59
C LEU A 55 -10.94 -5.02 4.43
N GLY A 56 -10.49 -4.02 3.68
CA GLY A 56 -9.57 -4.20 2.58
C GLY A 56 -9.24 -2.88 1.91
N GLY A 57 -8.12 -2.86 1.20
CA GLY A 57 -7.59 -1.67 0.55
C GLY A 57 -7.04 -2.00 -0.83
N GLY A 58 -7.00 -0.99 -1.69
CA GLY A 58 -6.57 -1.15 -3.06
C GLY A 58 -6.20 0.16 -3.72
N SER A 59 -5.61 0.05 -4.92
CA SER A 59 -5.31 1.22 -5.72
C SER A 59 -5.18 0.89 -7.20
N ILE A 60 -5.41 1.90 -8.04
CA ILE A 60 -4.90 1.89 -9.42
C ILE A 60 -3.38 2.04 -9.38
N ARG A 61 -2.68 1.28 -10.21
CA ARG A 61 -1.23 1.26 -10.27
C ARG A 61 -0.71 2.13 -11.41
N ILE A 62 0.45 2.75 -11.18
CA ILE A 62 1.20 3.41 -12.24
C ILE A 62 1.67 2.33 -13.22
N HIS A 63 1.41 2.54 -14.51
CA HIS A 63 1.82 1.66 -15.60
C HIS A 63 2.74 2.38 -16.61
N ASP A 64 2.78 3.71 -16.57
CA ASP A 64 3.67 4.52 -17.39
C ASP A 64 5.03 4.72 -16.69
N SER A 65 6.12 4.35 -17.37
CA SER A 65 7.47 4.44 -16.80
C SER A 65 7.90 5.86 -16.46
N LYS A 66 7.46 6.87 -17.24
CA LYS A 66 7.85 8.27 -16.98
C LYS A 66 7.15 8.79 -15.74
N LEU A 67 5.87 8.46 -15.56
CA LEU A 67 5.13 8.79 -14.36
C LEU A 67 5.74 8.11 -13.13
N GLN A 68 6.13 6.84 -13.23
CA GLN A 68 6.79 6.14 -12.12
C GLN A 68 8.12 6.79 -11.73
N GLN A 69 8.90 7.26 -12.71
CA GLN A 69 10.15 8.01 -12.44
C GLN A 69 9.87 9.35 -11.75
N ARG A 70 8.85 10.09 -12.19
CA ARG A 70 8.43 11.34 -11.51
C ARG A 70 7.98 11.08 -10.07
N MET A 71 7.26 9.98 -9.84
CA MET A 71 6.84 9.54 -8.51
C MET A 71 8.04 9.23 -7.60
N PHE A 72 9.02 8.47 -8.09
CA PHE A 72 10.24 8.20 -7.32
C PHE A 72 11.03 9.46 -7.00
N LYS A 73 11.12 10.39 -7.95
CA LYS A 73 11.76 11.70 -7.74
C LYS A 73 11.04 12.53 -6.67
N ALA A 74 9.70 12.57 -6.69
CA ALA A 74 8.90 13.26 -5.68
C ALA A 74 9.09 12.66 -4.27
N LEU A 75 9.31 11.35 -4.18
CA LEU A 75 9.64 10.64 -2.94
C LEU A 75 11.11 10.75 -2.51
N GLY A 76 11.94 11.47 -3.26
CA GLY A 76 13.36 11.67 -2.95
C GLY A 76 14.27 10.47 -3.26
N PHE A 77 13.82 9.49 -4.05
CA PHE A 77 14.70 8.41 -4.50
C PHE A 77 15.67 8.92 -5.59
N THR A 78 16.92 8.50 -5.50
CA THR A 78 17.84 8.54 -6.64
C THR A 78 17.51 7.41 -7.61
N GLU A 79 17.87 7.56 -8.89
CA GLU A 79 17.66 6.51 -9.90
C GLU A 79 18.32 5.18 -9.49
N GLU A 80 19.55 5.24 -8.95
CA GLU A 80 20.27 4.08 -8.43
C GLU A 80 19.51 3.39 -7.29
N SER A 81 19.03 4.15 -6.29
CA SER A 81 18.29 3.58 -5.15
C SER A 81 16.95 2.99 -5.55
N ALA A 82 16.27 3.59 -6.53
CA ALA A 82 15.03 3.08 -7.08
C ALA A 82 15.28 1.77 -7.86
N GLN A 83 16.35 1.71 -8.64
CA GLN A 83 16.73 0.52 -9.40
C GLN A 83 17.18 -0.63 -8.48
N GLU A 84 17.90 -0.35 -7.39
CA GLU A 84 18.32 -1.38 -6.43
C GLU A 84 17.10 -2.02 -5.73
N ARG A 85 16.12 -1.21 -5.33
CA ARG A 85 14.93 -1.69 -4.60
C ARG A 85 13.84 -2.27 -5.49
N PHE A 86 13.63 -1.67 -6.68
CA PHE A 86 12.48 -1.95 -7.53
C PHE A 86 12.84 -2.28 -8.98
N GLY A 87 14.13 -2.49 -9.29
CA GLY A 87 14.62 -2.64 -10.66
C GLY A 87 13.88 -3.68 -11.48
N PHE A 88 13.54 -4.84 -10.90
CA PHE A 88 12.78 -5.87 -11.60
C PHE A 88 11.42 -5.38 -12.11
N LEU A 89 10.73 -4.52 -11.34
CA LEU A 89 9.42 -4.00 -11.70
C LEU A 89 9.54 -2.82 -12.68
N ILE A 90 10.54 -1.95 -12.45
CA ILE A 90 10.87 -0.84 -13.35
C ILE A 90 11.22 -1.36 -14.75
N ASP A 91 12.01 -2.44 -14.82
CA ASP A 91 12.37 -3.08 -16.08
C ASP A 91 11.16 -3.74 -16.75
N ALA A 92 10.26 -4.34 -15.97
CA ALA A 92 9.01 -4.87 -16.50
C ALA A 92 8.13 -3.77 -17.14
N PHE A 93 8.15 -2.54 -16.62
CA PHE A 93 7.36 -1.44 -17.17
C PHE A 93 7.79 -1.06 -18.60
N LYS A 94 9.05 -1.33 -18.98
CA LYS A 94 9.55 -1.10 -20.35
C LYS A 94 8.85 -1.96 -21.40
N PHE A 95 8.19 -3.04 -21.00
CA PHE A 95 7.45 -3.93 -21.89
C PHE A 95 5.98 -3.54 -22.06
N GLY A 96 5.56 -2.39 -21.52
CA GLY A 96 4.22 -1.82 -21.72
C GLY A 96 3.13 -2.55 -20.94
N PRO A 97 3.20 -2.59 -19.59
CA PRO A 97 2.11 -3.14 -18.79
C PRO A 97 0.83 -2.33 -19.04
N PRO A 98 -0.34 -2.99 -19.14
CA PRO A 98 -1.60 -2.29 -19.31
C PRO A 98 -1.95 -1.48 -18.04
N PRO A 99 -2.88 -0.52 -18.13
CA PRO A 99 -3.53 0.04 -16.95
C PRO A 99 -4.10 -1.08 -16.08
N HIS A 100 -3.73 -1.10 -14.80
CA HIS A 100 -4.12 -2.15 -13.87
C HIS A 100 -4.33 -1.59 -12.47
N GLY A 101 -5.07 -2.35 -11.66
CA GLY A 101 -5.38 -2.04 -10.28
C GLY A 101 -5.81 -3.31 -9.57
N GLY A 102 -5.93 -3.22 -8.26
CA GLY A 102 -6.36 -4.36 -7.47
C GLY A 102 -6.77 -3.95 -6.07
N LEU A 103 -7.32 -4.93 -5.36
CA LEU A 103 -7.79 -4.80 -3.99
C LEU A 103 -7.42 -6.07 -3.24
N ALA A 104 -7.01 -5.92 -1.98
CA ALA A 104 -6.78 -7.02 -1.06
C ALA A 104 -7.75 -6.92 0.11
N PHE A 105 -8.40 -8.04 0.43
CA PHE A 105 -9.24 -8.14 1.62
C PHE A 105 -8.45 -8.73 2.78
N GLY A 106 -8.67 -8.20 3.98
CA GLY A 106 -8.33 -8.88 5.22
C GLY A 106 -9.29 -10.06 5.44
N LEU A 107 -8.99 -11.21 4.83
CA LEU A 107 -9.88 -12.38 4.83
C LEU A 107 -10.25 -12.81 6.26
N ASP A 108 -9.27 -12.92 7.17
CA ASP A 108 -9.53 -13.32 8.55
C ASP A 108 -10.47 -12.33 9.26
N ARG A 109 -10.28 -11.02 9.04
CA ARG A 109 -11.16 -9.97 9.58
C ARG A 109 -12.56 -10.04 8.99
N MET A 110 -12.68 -10.32 7.69
CA MET A 110 -13.97 -10.52 7.05
C MET A 110 -14.71 -11.72 7.63
N VAL A 111 -14.04 -12.86 7.81
CA VAL A 111 -14.64 -14.04 8.42
C VAL A 111 -15.00 -13.78 9.89
N MET A 112 -14.17 -13.07 10.65
CA MET A 112 -14.44 -12.63 12.02
C MET A 112 -15.76 -11.83 12.11
N PHE A 113 -15.97 -10.85 11.23
CA PHE A 113 -17.22 -10.09 11.18
C PHE A 113 -18.42 -10.95 10.79
N LEU A 114 -18.27 -11.84 9.80
CA LEU A 114 -19.35 -12.73 9.38
C LEU A 114 -19.72 -13.77 10.45
N ALA A 115 -18.74 -14.21 11.24
CA ALA A 115 -18.91 -15.13 12.35
C ALA A 115 -19.41 -14.45 13.63
N GLY A 116 -19.40 -13.12 13.69
CA GLY A 116 -19.78 -12.35 14.87
C GLY A 116 -18.83 -12.52 16.05
N THR A 117 -17.55 -12.79 15.79
CA THR A 117 -16.51 -12.86 16.82
C THR A 117 -15.76 -11.54 16.94
N GLU A 118 -15.07 -11.33 18.07
CA GLU A 118 -14.30 -10.10 18.34
C GLU A 118 -12.80 -10.27 18.08
N ASN A 119 -12.37 -11.48 17.70
CA ASN A 119 -10.96 -11.78 17.50
C ASN A 119 -10.75 -12.69 16.28
N ILE A 120 -9.81 -12.33 15.40
CA ILE A 120 -9.44 -13.13 14.23
C ILE A 120 -8.92 -14.52 14.61
N LYS A 121 -8.42 -14.70 15.84
CA LYS A 121 -7.95 -16.00 16.33
C LYS A 121 -9.07 -17.04 16.40
N ASP A 122 -10.31 -16.61 16.54
CA ASP A 122 -11.48 -17.50 16.62
C ASP A 122 -11.89 -18.07 15.24
N VAL A 123 -11.35 -17.49 14.15
CA VAL A 123 -11.62 -17.93 12.78
C VAL A 123 -10.38 -18.53 12.10
N ILE A 124 -9.28 -18.67 12.84
CA ILE A 124 -8.03 -19.32 12.39
C ILE A 124 -7.90 -20.65 13.12
N ALA A 125 -7.66 -21.75 12.39
CA ALA A 125 -7.62 -23.08 13.00
C ALA A 125 -6.51 -23.25 14.07
N PHE A 126 -5.33 -22.67 13.84
CA PHE A 126 -4.17 -22.74 14.75
C PHE A 126 -3.50 -21.37 14.92
N PRO A 127 -4.14 -20.44 15.65
CA PRO A 127 -3.65 -19.08 15.80
C PRO A 127 -2.41 -19.03 16.70
N LYS A 128 -1.70 -17.90 16.66
CA LYS A 128 -0.58 -17.60 17.57
C LYS A 128 -1.03 -16.69 18.72
N ASN A 129 -0.29 -16.71 19.82
CA ASN A 129 -0.45 -15.69 20.86
C ASN A 129 0.17 -14.34 20.41
N GLN A 130 0.10 -13.31 21.26
CA GLN A 130 0.67 -11.98 20.93
C GLN A 130 2.19 -11.99 20.77
N ASN A 131 2.89 -12.99 21.32
CA ASN A 131 4.33 -13.18 21.20
C ASN A 131 4.71 -14.07 20.01
N ALA A 132 3.82 -14.23 19.03
CA ALA A 132 3.99 -15.11 17.86
C ALA A 132 4.24 -16.60 18.20
N TYR A 133 3.88 -17.04 19.41
CA TYR A 133 4.08 -18.41 19.88
C TYR A 133 2.84 -19.29 19.66
N CYS A 134 3.08 -20.54 19.26
CA CYS A 134 2.10 -21.59 19.02
C CYS A 134 2.17 -22.63 20.13
N TYR A 135 1.20 -22.65 21.04
CA TYR A 135 1.18 -23.63 22.13
C TYR A 135 1.01 -25.08 21.66
N LEU A 136 0.32 -25.30 20.53
CA LEU A 136 0.10 -26.66 20.01
C LEU A 136 1.40 -27.31 19.51
N SER A 137 2.25 -26.54 18.85
CA SER A 137 3.50 -27.04 18.24
C SER A 137 4.74 -26.61 19.01
N GLU A 138 4.57 -25.92 20.14
CA GLU A 138 5.63 -25.31 20.94
C GLU A 138 6.61 -24.44 20.12
N ALA A 139 6.12 -23.71 19.11
CA ALA A 139 6.95 -22.97 18.16
C ALA A 139 6.78 -21.43 18.27
N PRO A 140 7.83 -20.61 18.08
CA PRO A 140 9.20 -21.03 17.83
C PRO A 140 9.83 -21.67 19.08
N ASN A 141 10.67 -22.69 18.86
CA ASN A 141 11.57 -23.27 19.85
C ASN A 141 13.02 -23.13 19.36
N ILE A 142 13.97 -23.40 20.26
CA ILE A 142 15.41 -23.47 19.96
C ILE A 142 15.71 -24.81 19.29
#